data_AF-A0AAU2A7J7-F1
#
_entry.id   AF-A0AAU2A7J7-F1
#
_cell.length_a   1.000
_cell.length_b   1.000
_cell.length_c   1.000
_cell.angle_alpha   90.00
_cell.angle_beta   90.00
_cell.angle_gamma   90.00
#
_symmetry.space_group_name_H-M   'P 1'
#
loop_
_entity.id
_entity.type
_entity.pdbx_description
1 polymer ?
#
loop_
_entity_poly.entity_id
_entity_poly.type
_entity_poly.pdbx_seq_one_letter_code
_entity_poly.pdbx_strand_id
1 'polypeptide(L)'
;MTEPLVELEHEFSLDIEYDPSRWLELPPRWDTEEWRDIDVWARSCAELLWRSYGQDPGESGISFLAGVLRRFAEACAPEPFDTRVLLRMWEPTSMPLQVFSMVKPAQGDREETLRFLVGAEDPDAVEPPVVESFHTEHLGEGLRTFRYLRQDEAPEVIAALRYAWRDEETGADVVLWTATDDTARVIRAAQDIEELAHKVSVAVWNLEPDDEESPDTKS
;
A
#
# COMPACT_ATOMS: atom_id res chain seq x y z
N MET A 1 -1.35 -32.38 5.29
CA MET A 1 -1.13 -31.92 6.67
C MET A 1 -1.09 -30.41 6.58
N THR A 2 -2.18 -29.78 6.94
CA THR A 2 -2.31 -28.31 6.96
C THR A 2 -1.63 -27.87 8.25
N GLU A 3 -0.55 -27.11 8.14
CA GLU A 3 0.01 -26.46 9.33
C GLU A 3 -1.09 -25.59 9.94
N PRO A 4 -1.27 -25.61 11.27
CA PRO A 4 -2.23 -24.73 11.91
C PRO A 4 -1.82 -23.30 11.61
N LEU A 5 -2.75 -22.52 11.03
CA LEU A 5 -2.64 -21.06 11.03
C LEU A 5 -2.37 -20.66 12.48
N VAL A 6 -1.19 -20.10 12.74
CA VAL A 6 -0.94 -19.42 13.99
C VAL A 6 -1.98 -18.30 14.03
N GLU A 7 -3.00 -18.46 14.87
CA GLU A 7 -3.90 -17.38 15.23
C GLU A 7 -3.01 -16.25 15.75
N LEU A 8 -2.90 -15.18 14.97
CA LEU A 8 -2.18 -13.99 15.40
C LEU A 8 -2.93 -13.47 16.63
N GLU A 9 -2.29 -13.47 17.80
CA GLU A 9 -2.85 -12.91 19.03
C GLU A 9 -3.14 -11.39 18.90
N HIS A 10 -2.66 -10.76 17.82
CA HIS A 10 -2.79 -9.33 17.54
C HIS A 10 -3.01 -9.09 16.04
N GLU A 11 -4.00 -8.28 15.68
CA GLU A 11 -4.18 -7.81 14.30
C GLU A 11 -3.51 -6.44 14.16
N PHE A 12 -2.46 -6.37 13.34
CA PHE A 12 -1.84 -5.08 13.00
C PHE A 12 -2.73 -4.33 12.03
N SER A 13 -2.85 -3.03 12.23
CA SER A 13 -3.49 -2.12 11.28
C SER A 13 -2.50 -1.06 10.86
N LEU A 14 -2.42 -0.84 9.56
CA LEU A 14 -1.56 0.16 8.96
C LEU A 14 -2.37 1.45 8.78
N ASP A 15 -1.98 2.52 9.46
CA ASP A 15 -2.59 3.83 9.26
C ASP A 15 -1.67 4.73 8.41
N ILE A 16 -2.27 5.42 7.45
CA ILE A 16 -1.58 6.33 6.54
C ILE A 16 -2.43 7.57 6.40
N GLU A 17 -1.94 8.70 6.89
CA GLU A 17 -2.54 9.99 6.60
C GLU A 17 -2.17 10.41 5.16
N TYR A 18 -3.17 10.64 4.30
CA TYR A 18 -2.95 11.06 2.92
C TYR A 18 -3.91 12.17 2.48
N ASP A 19 -3.47 12.97 1.51
CA ASP A 19 -4.28 14.00 0.86
C ASP A 19 -5.24 13.37 -0.18
N PRO A 20 -6.57 13.36 0.05
CA PRO A 20 -7.53 12.73 -0.87
C PRO A 20 -7.69 13.49 -2.19
N SER A 21 -7.09 14.69 -2.33
CA SER A 21 -6.99 15.37 -3.63
C SER A 21 -5.86 14.80 -4.51
N ARG A 22 -4.93 14.04 -3.93
CA ARG A 22 -3.76 13.46 -4.60
C ARG A 22 -3.78 11.94 -4.65
N TRP A 23 -4.40 11.32 -3.66
CA TRP A 23 -4.36 9.89 -3.44
C TRP A 23 -5.77 9.32 -3.39
N LEU A 24 -5.95 8.16 -4.02
CA LEU A 24 -7.16 7.37 -3.95
C LEU A 24 -6.81 5.99 -3.39
N GLU A 25 -7.40 5.63 -2.27
CA GLU A 25 -7.21 4.30 -1.70
C GLU A 25 -8.11 3.26 -2.38
N LEU A 26 -7.55 2.07 -2.62
CA LEU A 26 -8.33 0.90 -3.01
C LEU A 26 -8.95 0.26 -1.75
N PRO A 27 -10.28 0.06 -1.72
CA PRO A 27 -10.94 -0.68 -0.66
C PRO A 27 -10.34 -2.09 -0.50
N PRO A 28 -10.09 -2.54 0.72
CA PRO A 28 -9.57 -3.90 0.97
C PRO A 28 -10.65 -4.97 0.82
N ARG A 29 -11.92 -4.57 0.87
CA ARG A 29 -13.06 -5.45 0.65
C ARG A 29 -14.10 -4.74 -0.18
N TRP A 30 -14.64 -5.53 -1.09
CA TRP A 30 -15.89 -5.27 -1.78
C TRP A 30 -17.00 -5.92 -0.92
N ASP A 31 -18.25 -5.48 -1.03
CA ASP A 31 -19.39 -5.92 -0.20
C ASP A 31 -19.58 -5.18 1.13
N THR A 32 -19.09 -3.95 1.26
CA THR A 32 -19.48 -3.05 2.35
C THR A 32 -20.72 -2.23 1.98
N GLU A 33 -21.35 -1.57 2.96
CA GLU A 33 -22.44 -0.62 2.67
C GLU A 33 -21.98 0.54 1.77
N GLU A 34 -20.70 0.93 1.91
CA GLU A 34 -20.09 1.99 1.11
C GLU A 34 -19.75 1.52 -0.31
N TRP A 35 -19.12 0.35 -0.42
CA TRP A 35 -18.63 -0.21 -1.68
C TRP A 35 -19.21 -1.60 -1.93
N ARG A 36 -20.40 -1.62 -2.54
CA ARG A 36 -21.08 -2.88 -2.89
C ARG A 36 -20.26 -3.73 -3.85
N ASP A 37 -19.60 -3.11 -4.83
CA ASP A 37 -18.74 -3.79 -5.80
C ASP A 37 -17.72 -2.80 -6.41
N ILE A 38 -16.77 -3.35 -7.17
CA ILE A 38 -15.70 -2.60 -7.85
C ILE A 38 -16.27 -1.56 -8.81
N ASP A 39 -17.34 -1.86 -9.54
CA ASP A 39 -17.91 -0.97 -10.56
C ASP A 39 -18.54 0.27 -9.89
N VAL A 40 -19.21 0.09 -8.74
CA VAL A 40 -19.80 1.17 -7.93
C VAL A 40 -18.69 2.09 -7.39
N TRP A 41 -17.63 1.51 -6.82
CA TRP A 41 -16.49 2.28 -6.33
C TRP A 41 -15.81 3.05 -7.46
N ALA A 42 -15.44 2.37 -8.54
CA ALA A 42 -14.69 2.97 -9.64
C ALA A 42 -15.46 4.13 -10.29
N ARG A 43 -16.77 3.98 -10.49
CA ARG A 43 -17.62 5.05 -11.04
C ARG A 43 -17.73 6.23 -10.08
N SER A 44 -17.97 5.97 -8.80
CA SER A 44 -18.13 7.03 -7.79
C SER A 44 -16.85 7.85 -7.63
N CYS A 45 -15.70 7.18 -7.57
CA CYS A 45 -14.40 7.84 -7.52
C CYS A 45 -14.09 8.62 -8.80
N ALA A 46 -14.44 8.08 -9.97
CA ALA A 46 -14.27 8.80 -11.24
C ALA A 46 -15.10 10.09 -11.27
N GLU A 47 -16.37 10.05 -10.86
CA GLU A 47 -17.22 11.24 -10.77
C GLU A 47 -16.66 12.27 -9.79
N LEU A 48 -16.18 11.82 -8.63
CA LEU A 48 -15.58 12.71 -7.62
C LEU A 48 -14.31 13.39 -8.13
N LEU A 49 -13.43 12.63 -8.79
CA LEU A 49 -12.18 13.16 -9.35
C LEU A 49 -12.46 14.18 -10.46
N TRP A 50 -13.35 13.89 -11.41
CA TRP A 50 -13.69 14.89 -12.43
C TRP A 50 -14.25 16.19 -11.82
N ARG A 51 -15.08 16.07 -10.77
CA ARG A 51 -15.60 17.23 -10.04
C ARG A 51 -14.51 17.99 -9.29
N SER A 52 -13.57 17.31 -8.63
CA SER A 52 -12.52 17.95 -7.84
C SER A 52 -11.53 18.73 -8.72
N TYR A 53 -11.25 18.24 -9.93
CA TYR A 53 -10.40 18.92 -10.90
C TYR A 53 -11.12 20.05 -11.67
N GLY A 54 -12.45 20.15 -11.55
CA GLY A 54 -13.23 21.22 -12.19
C GLY A 54 -13.20 21.17 -13.73
N GLN A 55 -12.91 20.01 -14.31
CA GLN A 55 -12.83 19.81 -15.75
C GLN A 55 -14.13 19.16 -16.28
N ASP A 56 -14.49 19.47 -17.53
CA ASP A 56 -15.60 18.80 -18.20
C ASP A 56 -15.17 17.39 -18.64
N PRO A 57 -15.79 16.31 -18.11
CA PRO A 57 -15.47 14.94 -18.53
C PRO A 57 -15.85 14.64 -19.99
N GLY A 58 -16.66 15.47 -20.63
CA GLY A 58 -17.25 15.16 -21.93
C GLY A 58 -18.13 13.90 -21.88
N GLU A 59 -18.37 13.30 -23.05
CA GLU A 59 -19.32 12.18 -23.16
C GLU A 59 -18.83 10.87 -22.51
N SER A 60 -17.52 10.69 -22.34
CA SER A 60 -16.92 9.41 -21.93
C SER A 60 -15.84 9.51 -20.86
N GLY A 61 -15.50 10.70 -20.35
CA GLY A 61 -14.41 10.86 -19.39
C GLY A 61 -14.63 10.09 -18.08
N ILE A 62 -15.86 10.08 -17.57
CA ILE A 62 -16.22 9.33 -16.36
C ILE A 62 -16.10 7.83 -16.60
N SER A 63 -16.67 7.31 -17.69
CA SER A 63 -16.64 5.87 -17.98
C SER A 63 -15.22 5.37 -18.29
N PHE A 64 -14.41 6.19 -18.97
CA PHE A 64 -13.01 5.89 -19.21
C PHE A 64 -12.22 5.77 -17.90
N LEU A 65 -12.29 6.79 -17.03
CA LEU A 65 -11.58 6.77 -15.75
C LEU A 65 -12.09 5.65 -14.85
N ALA A 66 -13.39 5.41 -14.78
CA ALA A 66 -13.95 4.28 -14.04
C ALA A 66 -13.38 2.94 -14.55
N GLY A 67 -13.26 2.78 -15.87
CA GLY A 67 -12.63 1.60 -16.47
C GLY A 67 -11.15 1.44 -16.14
N VAL A 68 -10.40 2.55 -16.00
CA VAL A 68 -9.01 2.54 -15.52
C VAL A 68 -8.95 2.12 -14.06
N LEU A 69 -9.71 2.79 -13.18
CA LEU A 69 -9.73 2.50 -11.74
C LEU A 69 -10.13 1.05 -11.46
N ARG A 70 -11.14 0.54 -12.17
CA ARG A 70 -11.54 -0.86 -12.08
C ARG A 70 -10.39 -1.82 -12.37
N ARG A 71 -9.59 -1.57 -13.41
CA ARG A 71 -8.44 -2.45 -13.73
C ARG A 71 -7.39 -2.45 -12.62
N PHE A 72 -7.16 -1.31 -11.96
CA PHE A 72 -6.30 -1.25 -10.78
C PHE A 72 -6.90 -2.00 -9.60
N ALA A 73 -8.20 -1.86 -9.35
CA ALA A 73 -8.88 -2.64 -8.31
C ALA A 73 -8.77 -4.15 -8.59
N GLU A 74 -9.03 -4.60 -9.81
CA GLU A 74 -8.92 -6.02 -10.19
C GLU A 74 -7.49 -6.56 -10.08
N ALA A 75 -6.48 -5.74 -10.38
CA ALA A 75 -5.08 -6.16 -10.40
C ALA A 75 -4.34 -5.99 -9.06
N CYS A 76 -4.80 -5.08 -8.20
CA CYS A 76 -4.04 -4.61 -7.05
C CYS A 76 -4.85 -4.55 -5.74
N ALA A 77 -6.16 -4.84 -5.74
CA ALA A 77 -6.91 -4.83 -4.49
C ALA A 77 -6.27 -5.77 -3.46
N PRO A 78 -6.01 -5.30 -2.24
CA PRO A 78 -5.37 -6.13 -1.23
C PRO A 78 -6.34 -7.21 -0.74
N GLU A 79 -5.87 -8.45 -0.66
CA GLU A 79 -6.66 -9.60 -0.15
C GLU A 79 -6.64 -9.72 1.40
N PRO A 80 -5.67 -9.15 2.15
CA PRO A 80 -5.72 -8.99 3.60
C PRO A 80 -5.68 -7.51 4.09
N PHE A 81 -6.18 -7.26 5.32
CA PHE A 81 -6.17 -5.93 5.98
C PHE A 81 -4.78 -5.37 6.27
N ASP A 82 -3.78 -6.24 6.33
CA ASP A 82 -2.39 -5.88 6.58
C ASP A 82 -1.71 -5.19 5.39
N THR A 83 -2.43 -5.04 4.27
CA THR A 83 -1.96 -4.40 3.06
C THR A 83 -2.89 -3.27 2.66
N ARG A 84 -2.32 -2.10 2.33
CA ARG A 84 -3.05 -0.96 1.77
C ARG A 84 -2.47 -0.60 0.42
N VAL A 85 -3.33 -0.11 -0.48
CA VAL A 85 -2.93 0.31 -1.82
C VAL A 85 -3.51 1.68 -2.11
N LEU A 86 -2.63 2.64 -2.35
CA LEU A 86 -2.98 4.00 -2.74
C LEU A 86 -2.59 4.24 -4.18
N LEU A 87 -3.50 4.86 -4.93
CA LEU A 87 -3.30 5.30 -6.30
C LEU A 87 -2.95 6.79 -6.30
N ARG A 88 -1.76 7.13 -6.76
CA ARG A 88 -1.37 8.52 -7.01
C ARG A 88 -2.08 9.04 -8.26
N MET A 89 -2.86 10.09 -8.11
CA MET A 89 -3.65 10.74 -9.17
C MET A 89 -3.11 12.12 -9.53
N TRP A 90 -2.63 12.33 -10.77
CA TRP A 90 -2.22 13.67 -11.20
C TRP A 90 -3.34 14.46 -11.85
N GLU A 91 -4.15 13.79 -12.66
CA GLU A 91 -5.31 14.31 -13.38
C GLU A 91 -6.25 13.16 -13.76
N PRO A 92 -7.55 13.40 -14.01
CA PRO A 92 -8.53 12.37 -14.36
C PRO A 92 -8.19 11.58 -15.63
N THR A 93 -7.31 12.12 -16.50
CA THR A 93 -6.90 11.51 -17.76
C THR A 93 -5.57 10.75 -17.67
N SER A 94 -4.84 10.87 -16.57
CA SER A 94 -3.54 10.24 -16.38
C SER A 94 -3.68 8.81 -15.85
N MET A 95 -2.73 7.94 -16.22
CA MET A 95 -2.62 6.62 -15.59
C MET A 95 -2.14 6.77 -14.14
N PRO A 96 -2.87 6.23 -13.16
CA PRO A 96 -2.43 6.23 -11.77
C PRO A 96 -1.10 5.51 -11.58
N LEU A 97 -0.42 5.81 -10.48
CA LEU A 97 0.68 5.00 -9.95
C LEU A 97 0.25 4.38 -8.63
N GLN A 98 0.29 3.05 -8.56
CA GLN A 98 -0.01 2.30 -7.36
C GLN A 98 1.17 2.31 -6.39
N VAL A 99 0.88 2.54 -5.11
CA VAL A 99 1.81 2.47 -4.00
C VAL A 99 1.20 1.50 -2.99
N PHE A 100 1.94 0.45 -2.69
CA PHE A 100 1.56 -0.57 -1.73
C PHE A 100 2.22 -0.29 -0.39
N SER A 101 1.55 -0.65 0.68
CA SER A 101 2.13 -0.71 2.01
C SER A 101 1.67 -1.98 2.70
N MET A 102 2.55 -2.63 3.46
CA MET A 102 2.25 -3.85 4.20
C MET A 102 2.88 -3.80 5.58
N VAL A 103 2.19 -4.37 6.57
CA VAL A 103 2.68 -4.58 7.93
C VAL A 103 2.66 -6.06 8.28
N LYS A 104 3.70 -6.55 8.95
CA LYS A 104 3.79 -7.93 9.46
C LYS A 104 4.45 -7.97 10.83
N PRO A 105 4.22 -9.00 11.65
CA PRO A 105 5.00 -9.20 12.87
C PRO A 105 6.50 -9.24 12.56
N ALA A 106 7.29 -8.55 13.37
CA ALA A 106 8.74 -8.53 13.21
C ALA A 106 9.34 -9.92 13.45
N GLN A 107 10.29 -10.31 12.61
CA GLN A 107 11.00 -11.59 12.72
C GLN A 107 12.50 -11.41 12.53
N GLY A 108 13.30 -12.21 13.23
CA GLY A 108 14.75 -12.28 13.04
C GLY A 108 15.50 -10.97 13.31
N ASP A 109 16.69 -10.85 12.72
CA ASP A 109 17.53 -9.65 12.83
C ASP A 109 16.91 -8.47 12.06
N ARG A 110 16.96 -7.30 12.69
CA ARG A 110 16.36 -6.07 12.13
C ARG A 110 17.04 -5.64 10.84
N GLU A 111 18.36 -5.53 10.83
CA GLU A 111 19.09 -5.01 9.67
C GLU A 111 18.93 -5.96 8.47
N GLU A 112 19.09 -7.27 8.69
CA GLU A 112 18.89 -8.28 7.65
C GLU A 112 17.48 -8.20 7.05
N THR A 113 16.46 -8.08 7.91
CA THR A 113 15.06 -8.02 7.47
C THR A 113 14.77 -6.73 6.70
N LEU A 114 15.20 -5.57 7.20
CA LEU A 114 14.96 -4.31 6.48
C LEU A 114 15.67 -4.27 5.13
N ARG A 115 16.91 -4.78 5.05
CA ARG A 115 17.66 -4.90 3.79
C ARG A 115 16.95 -5.80 2.80
N PHE A 116 16.41 -6.93 3.26
CA PHE A 116 15.58 -7.81 2.44
C PHE A 116 14.33 -7.09 1.92
N LEU A 117 13.57 -6.41 2.79
CA LEU A 117 12.33 -5.72 2.42
C LEU A 117 12.57 -4.61 1.39
N VAL A 118 13.64 -3.82 1.56
CA VAL A 118 14.01 -2.80 0.57
C VAL A 118 14.68 -3.38 -0.67
N GLY A 119 14.99 -4.68 -0.72
CA GLY A 119 15.65 -5.31 -1.88
C GLY A 119 17.08 -4.80 -2.09
N ALA A 120 17.87 -4.77 -1.01
CA ALA A 120 19.25 -4.29 -1.04
C ALA A 120 20.19 -5.19 -1.86
N GLU A 121 19.89 -6.48 -1.97
CA GLU A 121 20.66 -7.49 -2.70
C GLU A 121 19.89 -8.09 -3.90
N ASP A 122 18.98 -7.31 -4.49
CA ASP A 122 18.11 -7.74 -5.59
C ASP A 122 18.94 -8.15 -6.84
N PRO A 123 18.95 -9.45 -7.24
CA PRO A 123 19.80 -9.93 -8.33
C PRO A 123 19.37 -9.39 -9.70
N ASP A 124 18.11 -8.95 -9.82
CA ASP A 124 17.56 -8.40 -11.06
C ASP A 124 17.86 -6.91 -11.21
N ALA A 125 18.47 -6.30 -10.19
CA ALA A 125 18.90 -4.91 -10.26
C ALA A 125 19.94 -4.71 -11.38
N VAL A 126 19.73 -3.64 -12.16
CA VAL A 126 20.63 -3.25 -13.26
C VAL A 126 22.02 -2.90 -12.71
N GLU A 127 22.07 -2.32 -11.51
CA GLU A 127 23.27 -1.98 -10.75
C GLU A 127 23.05 -2.29 -9.26
N PRO A 128 24.12 -2.43 -8.45
CA PRO A 128 23.97 -2.64 -7.01
C PRO A 128 23.09 -1.56 -6.36
N PRO A 129 21.98 -1.92 -5.67
CA PRO A 129 21.09 -0.95 -5.06
C PRO A 129 21.81 -0.06 -4.04
N VAL A 130 21.58 1.24 -4.12
CA VAL A 130 22.00 2.18 -3.09
C VAL A 130 20.97 2.15 -1.96
N VAL A 131 21.41 1.74 -0.78
CA VAL A 131 20.58 1.69 0.43
C VAL A 131 20.90 2.92 1.26
N GLU A 132 19.88 3.69 1.60
CA GLU A 132 20.00 4.89 2.42
C GLU A 132 19.18 4.75 3.69
N SER A 133 19.67 5.30 4.79
CA SER A 133 18.89 5.46 6.02
C SER A 133 17.78 6.48 5.80
N PHE A 134 16.61 6.22 6.37
CA PHE A 134 15.45 7.09 6.28
C PHE A 134 14.73 7.15 7.63
N HIS A 135 14.54 8.35 8.18
CA HIS A 135 13.94 8.54 9.49
C HIS A 135 12.53 9.12 9.38
N THR A 136 11.59 8.57 10.16
CA THR A 136 10.23 9.10 10.30
C THR A 136 9.87 9.34 11.75
N GLU A 137 8.95 10.27 12.02
CA GLU A 137 8.50 10.56 13.38
C GLU A 137 7.76 9.36 14.00
N HIS A 138 6.98 8.63 13.20
CA HIS A 138 6.11 7.55 13.68
C HIS A 138 6.80 6.18 13.78
N LEU A 139 7.69 5.83 12.85
CA LEU A 139 8.33 4.51 12.79
C LEU A 139 9.84 4.55 13.09
N GLY A 140 10.38 5.73 13.39
CA GLY A 140 11.80 5.92 13.67
C GLY A 140 12.70 5.69 12.44
N GLU A 141 13.87 5.10 12.69
CA GLU A 141 14.85 4.78 11.65
C GLU A 141 14.38 3.60 10.77
N GLY A 142 14.57 3.74 9.47
CA GLY A 142 14.32 2.72 8.46
C GLY A 142 15.34 2.79 7.33
N LEU A 143 15.09 2.05 6.27
CA LEU A 143 15.91 2.02 5.06
C LEU A 143 15.04 2.40 3.85
N ARG A 144 15.66 2.97 2.83
CA ARG A 144 15.05 3.19 1.52
C ARG A 144 15.97 2.78 0.39
N THR A 145 15.39 2.39 -0.74
CA THR A 145 16.09 2.16 -2.00
C THR A 145 15.28 2.69 -3.18
N PHE A 146 15.99 3.18 -4.18
CA PHE A 146 15.47 3.38 -5.54
C PHE A 146 16.34 2.56 -6.48
N ARG A 147 15.74 1.74 -7.35
CA ARG A 147 16.49 0.87 -8.26
C ARG A 147 15.76 0.62 -9.57
N TYR A 148 16.54 0.27 -10.58
CA TYR A 148 16.05 -0.23 -11.86
C TYR A 148 16.22 -1.74 -11.92
N LEU A 149 15.17 -2.46 -12.31
CA LEU A 149 15.16 -3.92 -12.45
C LEU A 149 15.11 -4.31 -13.92
N ARG A 150 15.86 -5.35 -14.28
CA ARG A 150 15.80 -5.99 -15.60
C ARG A 150 14.49 -6.78 -15.74
N GLN A 151 14.06 -6.96 -16.98
CA GLN A 151 12.96 -7.86 -17.34
C GLN A 151 13.49 -8.93 -18.29
N ASP A 152 13.11 -10.19 -18.07
CA ASP A 152 13.65 -11.32 -18.85
C ASP A 152 13.32 -11.24 -20.35
N GLU A 153 12.15 -10.69 -20.69
CA GLU A 153 11.60 -10.71 -22.06
C GLU A 153 11.38 -9.33 -22.68
N ALA A 154 11.81 -8.24 -21.99
CA ALA A 154 11.57 -6.87 -22.42
C ALA A 154 12.83 -6.00 -22.27
N PRO A 155 13.16 -5.15 -23.26
CA PRO A 155 14.29 -4.22 -23.15
C PRO A 155 14.05 -3.09 -22.14
N GLU A 156 12.81 -2.83 -21.75
CA GLU A 156 12.43 -1.87 -20.73
C GLU A 156 12.90 -2.28 -19.33
N VAL A 157 13.06 -1.29 -18.46
CA VAL A 157 13.42 -1.51 -17.05
C VAL A 157 12.26 -1.09 -16.15
N ILE A 158 12.11 -1.78 -15.03
CA ILE A 158 11.15 -1.40 -13.99
C ILE A 158 11.86 -0.47 -13.01
N ALA A 159 11.33 0.74 -12.80
CA ALA A 159 11.73 1.56 -11.65
C ALA A 159 10.99 1.07 -10.41
N ALA A 160 11.72 0.80 -9.33
CA ALA A 160 11.18 0.40 -8.04
C ALA A 160 11.70 1.32 -6.94
N LEU A 161 10.78 1.80 -6.10
CA LEU A 161 11.06 2.61 -4.91
C LEU A 161 10.50 1.87 -3.70
N ARG A 162 11.34 1.67 -2.67
CA ARG A 162 10.95 0.98 -1.43
C ARG A 162 11.43 1.74 -0.21
N TYR A 163 10.62 1.68 0.84
CA TYR A 163 10.95 2.08 2.19
C TYR A 163 10.59 0.92 3.13
N ALA A 164 11.40 0.68 4.15
CA ALA A 164 11.08 -0.30 5.18
C ALA A 164 11.50 0.18 6.57
N TRP A 165 10.70 -0.16 7.56
CA TRP A 165 10.93 0.14 8.97
C TRP A 165 10.65 -1.07 9.83
N ARG A 166 11.28 -1.09 11.00
CA ARG A 166 10.84 -1.91 12.13
C ARG A 166 10.34 -0.96 13.19
N ASP A 167 9.06 -1.03 13.49
CA ASP A 167 8.49 -0.38 14.65
C ASP A 167 8.77 -1.24 15.89
N GLU A 168 9.77 -0.81 16.66
CA GLU A 168 10.21 -1.51 17.87
C GLU A 168 9.17 -1.46 18.99
N GLU A 169 8.25 -0.49 18.98
CA GLU A 169 7.21 -0.38 20.00
C GLU A 169 6.14 -1.45 19.82
N THR A 170 5.68 -1.64 18.58
CA THR A 170 4.64 -2.64 18.25
C THR A 170 5.21 -4.00 17.86
N GLY A 171 6.52 -4.09 17.61
CA GLY A 171 7.16 -5.32 17.14
C GLY A 171 6.72 -5.69 15.74
N ALA A 172 6.60 -4.70 14.84
CA ALA A 172 6.13 -4.89 13.47
C ALA A 172 7.16 -4.44 12.44
N ASP A 173 7.27 -5.19 11.34
CA ASP A 173 7.98 -4.78 10.13
C ASP A 173 6.98 -4.16 9.15
N VAL A 174 7.32 -2.99 8.63
CA VAL A 174 6.49 -2.21 7.70
C VAL A 174 7.28 -1.99 6.42
N VAL A 175 6.64 -2.17 5.27
CA VAL A 175 7.22 -1.87 3.96
C VAL A 175 6.25 -1.04 3.13
N LEU A 176 6.76 -0.02 2.45
CA LEU A 176 6.02 0.80 1.48
C LEU A 176 6.76 0.78 0.15
N TRP A 177 6.08 0.46 -0.94
CA TRP A 177 6.73 0.31 -2.24
C TRP A 177 5.87 0.63 -3.45
N THR A 178 6.53 0.96 -4.55
CA THR A 178 5.94 1.01 -5.88
C THR A 178 6.92 0.44 -6.91
N ALA A 179 6.39 -0.07 -8.01
CA ALA A 179 7.18 -0.55 -9.14
C ALA A 179 6.38 -0.42 -10.46
N THR A 180 7.01 0.12 -11.50
CA THR A 180 6.44 0.20 -12.87
C THR A 180 7.55 0.33 -13.91
N ASP A 181 7.27 -0.18 -15.11
CA ASP A 181 8.03 0.05 -16.34
C ASP A 181 8.04 1.52 -16.81
N ASP A 182 7.08 2.33 -16.37
CA ASP A 182 7.08 3.78 -16.61
C ASP A 182 7.90 4.51 -15.54
N THR A 183 9.21 4.51 -15.75
CA THR A 183 10.19 5.12 -14.84
C THR A 183 9.90 6.60 -14.52
N ALA A 184 9.33 7.35 -15.48
CA ALA A 184 9.02 8.75 -15.29
C ALA A 184 7.90 8.97 -14.26
N ARG A 185 6.95 8.04 -14.14
CA ARG A 185 5.90 8.09 -13.12
C ARG A 185 6.46 7.96 -11.71
N VAL A 186 7.42 7.05 -11.48
CA VAL A 186 8.04 6.88 -10.15
C VAL A 186 8.85 8.13 -9.79
N ILE A 187 9.66 8.64 -10.73
CA ILE A 187 10.47 9.86 -10.49
C ILE A 187 9.57 11.06 -10.18
N ARG A 188 8.47 11.23 -10.92
CA ARG A 188 7.50 12.30 -10.68
C ARG A 188 6.79 12.16 -9.33
N ALA A 189 6.52 10.92 -8.89
CA ALA A 189 5.84 10.64 -7.63
C ALA A 189 6.78 10.61 -6.41
N ALA A 190 8.11 10.60 -6.60
CA ALA A 190 9.06 10.30 -5.52
C ALA A 190 8.86 11.18 -4.27
N GLN A 191 8.66 12.49 -4.45
CA GLN A 191 8.40 13.40 -3.34
C GLN A 191 7.05 13.12 -2.66
N ASP A 192 5.97 12.90 -3.44
CA ASP A 192 4.66 12.58 -2.87
C ASP A 192 4.71 11.23 -2.09
N ILE A 193 5.50 10.26 -2.56
CA ILE A 193 5.70 8.97 -1.90
C ILE A 193 6.52 9.13 -0.62
N GLU A 194 7.54 9.99 -0.62
CA GLU A 194 8.30 10.30 0.59
C GLU A 194 7.45 11.02 1.64
N GLU A 195 6.60 11.97 1.22
CA GLU A 195 5.59 12.59 2.09
C GLU A 195 4.65 11.53 2.69
N LEU A 196 4.20 10.56 1.88
CA LEU A 196 3.37 9.45 2.34
C LEU A 196 4.12 8.55 3.34
N ALA A 197 5.39 8.25 3.08
CA ALA A 197 6.26 7.44 3.94
C ALA A 197 6.40 8.06 5.34
N HIS A 198 6.50 9.38 5.45
CA HIS A 198 6.53 10.09 6.73
C HIS A 198 5.21 10.00 7.53
N LYS A 199 4.11 9.61 6.89
CA LYS A 199 2.76 9.55 7.45
C LYS A 199 2.27 8.13 7.77
N VAL A 200 3.12 7.13 7.56
CA VAL A 200 2.82 5.74 7.91
C VAL A 200 2.97 5.57 9.43
N SER A 201 1.99 4.92 10.04
CA SER A 201 2.04 4.48 11.43
C SER A 201 1.37 3.10 11.58
N VAL A 202 1.65 2.42 12.69
CA VAL A 202 1.09 1.10 13.01
C VAL A 202 0.25 1.21 14.28
N ALA A 203 -0.93 0.60 14.23
CA ALA A 203 -1.78 0.37 15.40
C ALA A 203 -1.92 -1.12 15.65
N VAL A 204 -2.02 -1.51 16.92
CA VAL A 204 -2.26 -2.90 17.34
C VAL A 204 -3.69 -3.01 17.85
N TRP A 205 -4.48 -3.90 17.25
CA TRP A 205 -5.80 -4.25 17.76
C TRP A 205 -5.70 -5.49 18.64
N ASN A 206 -6.06 -5.33 19.91
CA ASN A 206 -6.29 -6.46 20.80
C ASN A 206 -7.69 -6.99 20.51
N LEU A 207 -7.79 -8.22 20.00
CA LEU A 207 -9.04 -8.95 20.03
C LEU A 207 -9.27 -9.32 21.50
N GLU A 208 -10.15 -8.59 22.20
CA GLU A 208 -10.59 -9.05 23.52
C GLU A 208 -11.18 -10.46 23.34
N PRO A 209 -10.79 -11.45 24.17
CA PRO A 209 -11.45 -12.74 24.13
C PRO A 209 -12.92 -12.51 24.45
N ASP A 210 -13.81 -13.06 23.61
CA ASP A 210 -15.25 -13.12 23.90
C ASP A 210 -15.41 -13.72 25.31
N ASP A 211 -15.76 -12.88 26.28
CA ASP A 211 -16.18 -13.35 27.60
C ASP A 211 -17.49 -14.11 27.39
N GLU A 212 -17.40 -15.43 27.24
CA GLU A 212 -18.56 -16.33 27.27
C GLU A 212 -19.35 -16.05 28.55
N GLU A 213 -20.55 -15.49 28.38
CA GLU A 213 -21.55 -15.31 29.43
C GLU A 213 -21.69 -16.61 30.22
N SER A 214 -21.29 -16.59 31.50
CA SER A 214 -21.67 -17.62 32.46
C SER A 214 -23.13 -17.42 32.89
N PRO A 215 -24.07 -18.36 32.63
CA PRO A 215 -25.36 -18.34 33.28
C PRO A 215 -25.32 -19.39 34.40
N ASP A 216 -24.98 -18.97 35.62
CA ASP A 216 -25.17 -19.84 36.79
C ASP A 216 -25.69 -19.04 37.98
N THR A 217 -26.90 -18.49 37.84
CA THR A 217 -27.75 -18.13 38.99
C THR A 217 -28.72 -19.28 39.26
N LYS A 218 -28.26 -20.24 40.08
CA LYS A 218 -29.15 -21.19 40.77
C LYS A 218 -30.05 -20.43 41.75
N SER A 219 -31.36 -20.62 41.63
CA SER A 219 -32.34 -20.40 42.70
C SER A 219 -32.63 -21.71 43.43
#